data_AF-A0A3N5NQY6-F1
#
_entry.id   AF-A0A3N5NQY6-F1
#
_cell.length_a   1.000
_cell.length_b   1.000
_cell.length_c   1.000
_cell.angle_alpha   90.00
_cell.angle_beta   90.00
_cell.angle_gamma   90.00
#
_symmetry.space_group_name_H-M   'P 1'
#
loop_
_entity.id
_entity.type
_entity.pdbx_description
1 polymer ?
#
loop_
_entity_poly.entity_id
_entity_poly.type
_entity_poly.pdbx_seq_one_letter_code
_entity_poly.pdbx_strand_id
1 'polypeptide(L)'
;MGSTEVKTVADFLVADFEREMQTTLRVLEAVPHGRLDYQPDAKAKTGLGLVRHIALEDSWLLNGIADGTFTPPPDDSDACGIMNPADAVARYRSSVPPALDRVRAMSGDQLASTLSLFDMMTTSGVNFLAMALKHSVHHRGQLSTYLRAMGGTVPGIYGPTADTQS
;
A
#
# COMPACT_ATOMS: atom_id res chain seq x y z
N MET A 1 19.52 17.11 3.73
CA MET A 1 18.37 18.04 3.86
C MET A 1 18.27 18.42 5.33
N GLY A 2 17.97 19.68 5.65
CA GLY A 2 17.68 20.06 7.03
C GLY A 2 16.31 19.56 7.48
N SER A 3 16.03 19.65 8.77
CA SER A 3 14.78 19.19 9.39
C SER A 3 13.54 19.76 8.69
N THR A 4 13.54 21.07 8.42
CA THR A 4 12.43 21.76 7.75
C THR A 4 12.21 21.27 6.31
N GLU A 5 13.27 21.07 5.53
CA GLU A 5 13.13 20.55 4.16
C GLU A 5 12.65 19.09 4.16
N VAL A 6 13.15 18.26 5.09
CA VAL A 6 12.68 16.87 5.25
C VAL A 6 11.19 16.85 5.59
N LYS A 7 10.77 17.69 6.54
CA LYS A 7 9.35 17.78 6.93
C LYS A 7 8.47 18.22 5.76
N THR A 8 8.92 19.21 4.98
CA THR A 8 8.21 19.68 3.79
C THR A 8 8.02 18.56 2.75
N VAL A 9 9.07 17.79 2.47
CA VAL A 9 8.98 16.63 1.55
C VAL A 9 8.04 15.56 2.10
N ALA A 10 8.12 15.27 3.40
CA ALA A 10 7.25 14.29 4.03
C ALA A 10 5.78 14.71 3.98
N ASP A 11 5.46 15.98 4.23
CA ASP A 11 4.08 16.49 4.15
C ASP A 11 3.52 16.38 2.74
N PHE A 12 4.35 16.66 1.72
CA PHE A 12 3.96 16.42 0.32
C PHE A 12 3.68 14.94 0.04
N LEU A 13 4.57 14.04 0.48
CA LEU A 13 4.41 12.60 0.28
C LEU A 13 3.21 12.03 1.04
N VAL A 14 2.95 12.50 2.26
CA VAL A 14 1.77 12.11 3.05
C VAL A 14 0.50 12.52 2.33
N ALA A 15 0.42 13.77 1.86
CA ALA A 15 -0.75 14.25 1.12
C ALA A 15 -0.95 13.47 -0.19
N ASP A 16 0.13 13.05 -0.84
CA ASP A 16 0.07 12.19 -2.03
C ASP A 16 -0.40 10.78 -1.69
N PHE A 17 0.11 10.21 -0.61
CA PHE A 17 -0.33 8.90 -0.10
C PHE A 17 -1.84 8.91 0.19
N GLU A 18 -2.39 9.94 0.84
CA GLU A 18 -3.84 10.03 1.07
C GLU A 18 -4.68 10.00 -0.20
N ARG A 19 -4.23 10.69 -1.25
CA ARG A 19 -4.89 10.66 -2.56
C ARG A 19 -4.79 9.28 -3.19
N GLU A 20 -3.61 8.69 -3.16
CA GLU A 20 -3.35 7.36 -3.71
C GLU A 20 -4.13 6.26 -2.96
N MET A 21 -4.35 6.39 -1.65
CA MET A 21 -5.18 5.47 -0.87
C MET A 21 -6.61 5.38 -1.41
N GLN A 22 -7.21 6.49 -1.82
CA GLN A 22 -8.56 6.46 -2.42
C GLN A 22 -8.57 5.72 -3.75
N THR A 23 -7.50 5.86 -4.54
CA THR A 23 -7.33 5.10 -5.79
C THR A 23 -7.07 3.62 -5.53
N THR A 24 -6.28 3.28 -4.51
CA THR A 24 -6.05 1.91 -4.06
C THR A 24 -7.35 1.26 -3.57
N LEU A 25 -8.15 1.96 -2.77
CA LEU A 25 -9.46 1.48 -2.31
C LEU A 25 -10.41 1.19 -3.47
N ARG A 26 -10.50 2.08 -4.47
CA ARG A 26 -11.32 1.83 -5.67
C ARG A 26 -10.89 0.57 -6.43
N VAL A 27 -9.58 0.30 -6.50
CA VAL A 27 -9.06 -0.92 -7.14
C VAL A 27 -9.37 -2.17 -6.31
N LEU A 28 -9.24 -2.10 -4.98
CA LEU A 28 -9.62 -3.20 -4.08
C LEU A 28 -11.13 -3.49 -4.14
N GLU A 29 -11.97 -2.46 -4.18
CA GLU A 29 -13.43 -2.56 -4.32
C GLU A 29 -13.85 -3.12 -5.69
N ALA A 30 -13.02 -2.97 -6.71
CA ALA A 30 -13.26 -3.52 -8.04
C ALA A 30 -12.87 -5.01 -8.19
N VAL A 31 -12.23 -5.61 -7.18
CA VAL A 31 -11.91 -7.03 -7.18
C VAL A 31 -13.21 -7.83 -7.12
N PRO A 32 -13.48 -8.73 -8.09
CA PRO A 32 -14.69 -9.54 -8.07
C PRO A 32 -14.66 -10.55 -6.91
N HIS A 33 -15.84 -10.96 -6.44
CA HIS A 33 -15.95 -11.95 -5.35
C HIS A 33 -15.45 -13.35 -5.71
N GLY A 34 -15.36 -13.68 -7.01
CA GLY A 34 -14.92 -14.99 -7.51
C GLY A 34 -13.56 -14.95 -8.21
N ARG A 35 -12.96 -16.12 -8.43
CA ARG A 35 -11.63 -16.31 -9.06
C ARG A 35 -10.48 -15.63 -8.32
N LEU A 36 -10.58 -15.56 -7.00
CA LEU A 36 -9.55 -14.98 -6.14
C LEU A 36 -8.24 -15.81 -6.12
N ASP A 37 -8.32 -17.07 -6.54
CA ASP A 37 -7.19 -17.98 -6.77
C ASP A 37 -6.46 -17.74 -8.10
N TYR A 38 -7.00 -16.88 -8.99
CA TYR A 38 -6.37 -16.56 -10.27
C TYR A 38 -4.94 -16.08 -10.09
N GLN A 39 -4.05 -16.62 -10.91
CA GLN A 39 -2.62 -16.37 -10.89
C GLN A 39 -2.13 -16.30 -12.36
N PRO A 40 -1.58 -15.18 -12.83
CA PRO A 40 -1.17 -15.04 -14.24
C PRO A 40 0.06 -15.88 -14.60
N ASP A 41 0.88 -16.23 -13.60
CA ASP A 41 2.06 -17.10 -13.72
C ASP A 41 2.27 -17.83 -12.40
N ALA A 42 2.81 -19.06 -12.43
CA ALA A 42 3.02 -19.87 -11.23
C ALA A 42 3.93 -19.22 -10.16
N LYS A 43 4.72 -18.21 -10.52
CA LYS A 43 5.57 -17.42 -9.60
C LYS A 43 4.92 -16.14 -9.08
N ALA A 44 3.73 -15.79 -9.57
CA ALA A 44 3.03 -14.57 -9.15
C ALA A 44 2.23 -14.81 -7.86
N LYS A 45 1.77 -13.76 -7.17
CA LYS A 45 0.73 -13.96 -6.14
C LYS A 45 -0.60 -14.28 -6.82
N THR A 46 -1.47 -15.02 -6.13
CA THR A 46 -2.88 -15.12 -6.50
C THR A 46 -3.57 -13.76 -6.34
N GLY A 47 -4.76 -13.59 -6.91
CA GLY A 47 -5.58 -12.38 -6.71
C GLY A 47 -5.80 -12.07 -5.22
N LEU A 48 -6.15 -13.07 -4.41
CA LEU A 48 -6.31 -12.92 -2.96
C LEU A 48 -4.99 -12.59 -2.28
N GLY A 49 -3.90 -13.27 -2.66
CA GLY A 49 -2.58 -13.01 -2.10
C GLY A 49 -2.13 -11.58 -2.33
N LEU A 50 -2.40 -11.02 -3.51
CA LEU A 50 -2.07 -9.63 -3.82
C LEU A 50 -2.98 -8.63 -3.08
N VAL A 51 -4.26 -8.96 -2.93
CA VAL A 51 -5.20 -8.18 -2.10
C VAL A 51 -4.75 -8.11 -0.64
N ARG A 52 -4.33 -9.24 -0.06
CA ARG A 52 -3.78 -9.33 1.30
C ARG A 52 -2.50 -8.51 1.44
N HIS A 53 -1.58 -8.68 0.50
CA HIS A 53 -0.30 -7.96 0.45
C HIS A 53 -0.51 -6.46 0.58
N ILE A 54 -1.36 -5.88 -0.28
CA ILE A 54 -1.65 -4.43 -0.27
C ILE A 54 -2.30 -4.01 1.06
N ALA A 55 -3.31 -4.77 1.53
CA ALA A 55 -4.07 -4.42 2.73
C ALA A 55 -3.28 -4.50 4.03
N LEU A 56 -2.23 -5.32 4.07
CA LEU A 56 -1.41 -5.52 5.25
C LEU A 56 -0.14 -4.65 5.22
N GLU A 57 0.62 -4.71 4.12
CA GLU A 57 1.98 -4.15 4.08
C GLU A 57 2.02 -2.63 4.06
N ASP A 58 1.03 -1.94 3.44
CA ASP A 58 0.99 -0.47 3.45
C ASP A 58 0.97 0.07 4.89
N SER A 59 0.11 -0.51 5.75
CA SER A 59 0.04 -0.12 7.16
C SER A 59 1.27 -0.55 7.96
N TRP A 60 1.86 -1.71 7.64
CA TRP A 60 3.06 -2.20 8.31
C TRP A 60 4.28 -1.31 8.01
N LEU A 61 4.47 -0.90 6.75
CA LEU A 61 5.54 0.02 6.36
C LEU A 61 5.41 1.37 7.07
N LEU A 62 4.20 1.96 7.08
CA LEU A 62 3.95 3.24 7.74
C LEU A 62 4.17 3.18 9.25
N ASN A 63 3.70 2.10 9.90
CA ASN A 63 3.94 1.91 11.32
C ASN A 63 5.43 1.71 11.62
N GLY A 64 6.16 0.92 10.82
CA GLY A 64 7.60 0.72 11.02
C GLY A 64 8.41 2.02 10.89
N ILE A 65 8.02 2.91 9.97
CA ILE A 65 8.59 4.26 9.87
C ILE A 65 8.30 5.05 11.15
N ALA A 66 7.04 5.08 11.59
CA ALA A 66 6.61 5.81 12.78
C ALA A 66 7.23 5.29 14.08
N ASP A 67 7.45 3.99 14.17
CA ASP A 67 8.08 3.29 15.29
C ASP A 67 9.62 3.40 15.26
N GLY A 68 10.20 3.83 14.13
CA GLY A 68 11.64 3.87 13.92
C GLY A 68 12.29 2.48 13.83
N THR A 69 11.50 1.43 13.64
CA THR A 69 11.96 0.05 13.53
C THR A 69 10.91 -0.81 12.84
N PHE A 70 11.33 -1.82 12.10
CA PHE A 70 10.42 -2.74 11.40
C PHE A 70 10.33 -4.08 12.12
N THR A 71 9.11 -4.53 12.38
CA THR A 71 8.79 -5.90 12.83
C THR A 71 8.74 -6.84 11.63
N PRO A 72 8.82 -8.17 11.80
CA PRO A 72 8.65 -9.12 10.68
C PRO A 72 7.41 -8.78 9.82
N PRO A 73 7.49 -8.97 8.49
CA PRO A 73 6.36 -8.72 7.61
C PRO A 73 5.09 -9.45 8.08
N PRO A 74 3.91 -8.87 7.85
CA PRO A 74 2.65 -9.49 8.24
C PRO A 74 2.47 -10.83 7.51
N ASP A 75 1.90 -11.81 8.21
CA ASP A 75 1.48 -13.07 7.58
C ASP A 75 0.33 -12.79 6.60
N ASP A 76 0.49 -13.20 5.33
CA ASP A 76 -0.51 -13.08 4.26
C ASP A 76 -1.21 -14.42 3.94
N SER A 77 -1.06 -15.42 4.82
CA SER A 77 -1.85 -16.65 4.83
C SER A 77 -3.31 -16.40 5.24
N ASP A 78 -4.12 -17.46 5.29
CA ASP A 78 -5.51 -17.39 5.76
C ASP A 78 -5.63 -16.92 7.22
N ALA A 79 -4.55 -17.03 8.01
CA ALA A 79 -4.53 -16.56 9.39
C ALA A 79 -4.68 -15.03 9.54
N CYS A 80 -4.43 -14.25 8.47
CA CYS A 80 -4.59 -12.79 8.50
C CYS A 80 -6.05 -12.32 8.58
N GLY A 81 -7.00 -13.23 8.32
CA GLY A 81 -8.44 -13.01 8.37
C GLY A 81 -9.02 -12.22 7.18
N ILE A 82 -8.22 -11.93 6.15
CA ILE A 82 -8.69 -11.33 4.90
C ILE A 82 -9.00 -12.46 3.92
N MET A 83 -10.28 -12.80 3.76
CA MET A 83 -10.71 -13.93 2.91
C MET A 83 -11.38 -13.48 1.62
N ASN A 84 -11.77 -12.20 1.55
CA ASN A 84 -12.40 -11.62 0.38
C ASN A 84 -12.04 -10.11 0.25
N PRO A 85 -12.38 -9.46 -0.87
CA PRO A 85 -12.08 -8.04 -1.07
C PRO A 85 -12.70 -7.09 -0.05
N ALA A 86 -13.89 -7.39 0.47
CA ALA A 86 -14.54 -6.55 1.47
C ALA A 86 -13.77 -6.54 2.81
N ASP A 87 -13.21 -7.69 3.21
CA ASP A 87 -12.34 -7.78 4.39
C ASP A 87 -11.09 -6.90 4.20
N ALA A 88 -10.50 -6.93 3.00
CA ALA A 88 -9.33 -6.13 2.67
C ALA A 88 -9.62 -4.64 2.69
N VAL A 89 -10.75 -4.22 2.10
CA VAL A 89 -11.22 -2.82 2.12
C VAL A 89 -11.45 -2.36 3.56
N ALA A 90 -12.14 -3.17 4.37
CA ALA A 90 -12.38 -2.85 5.78
C ALA A 90 -11.06 -2.72 6.56
N ARG A 91 -10.13 -3.66 6.37
CA ARG A 91 -8.80 -3.61 6.98
C ARG A 91 -8.07 -2.33 6.57
N TYR A 92 -7.94 -2.07 5.27
CA TYR A 92 -7.22 -0.92 4.72
C TYR A 92 -7.76 0.40 5.27
N ARG A 93 -9.09 0.58 5.28
CA ARG A 93 -9.76 1.77 5.84
C ARG A 93 -9.50 1.96 7.33
N SER A 94 -9.35 0.86 8.08
CA SER A 94 -9.10 0.92 9.52
C SER A 94 -7.63 1.09 9.91
N SER A 95 -6.68 0.61 9.12
CA SER A 95 -5.26 0.51 9.52
C SER A 95 -4.37 1.55 8.87
N VAL A 96 -4.61 1.90 7.60
CA VAL A 96 -3.69 2.77 6.84
C VAL A 96 -3.82 4.24 7.22
N PRO A 97 -5.03 4.85 7.34
CA PRO A 97 -5.12 6.26 7.72
C PRO A 97 -4.48 6.57 9.08
N PRO A 98 -4.75 5.81 10.16
CA PRO A 98 -4.08 6.05 11.45
C PRO A 98 -2.56 5.88 11.37
N ALA A 99 -2.05 4.89 10.62
CA ALA A 99 -0.61 4.70 10.45
C ALA A 99 0.03 5.89 9.70
N LEU A 100 -0.65 6.42 8.68
CA LEU A 100 -0.19 7.60 7.95
C LEU A 100 -0.20 8.86 8.83
N ASP A 101 -1.19 9.02 9.69
CA ASP A 101 -1.26 10.11 10.68
C ASP A 101 -0.09 10.06 11.67
N ARG A 102 0.35 8.86 12.08
CA ARG A 102 1.55 8.72 12.91
C ARG A 102 2.79 9.25 12.20
N VAL A 103 2.97 8.93 10.92
CA VAL A 103 4.09 9.43 10.11
C VAL A 103 3.99 10.95 9.91
N ARG A 104 2.78 11.48 9.65
CA ARG A 104 2.51 12.92 9.56
C ARG A 104 2.91 13.67 10.82
N ALA A 105 2.73 13.09 11.99
CA ALA A 105 3.06 13.71 13.27
C ALA A 105 4.57 13.73 13.58
N MET A 106 5.40 12.99 12.83
CA MET A 106 6.85 12.96 13.03
C MET A 106 7.51 14.30 12.68
N SER A 107 8.57 14.62 13.41
CA SER A 107 9.43 15.76 13.10
C SER A 107 10.32 15.49 11.89
N GLY A 108 10.84 16.56 11.29
CA GLY A 108 11.83 16.47 10.22
C GLY A 108 13.07 15.67 10.63
N ASP A 109 13.55 15.83 11.87
CA ASP A 109 14.72 15.10 12.37
C ASP A 109 14.46 13.61 12.55
N GLN A 110 13.27 13.23 13.04
CA GLN A 110 12.87 11.82 13.10
C GLN A 110 12.82 11.20 11.70
N LEU A 111 12.29 11.92 10.72
CA LEU A 111 12.20 11.45 9.33
C LEU A 111 13.54 11.51 8.58
N ALA A 112 14.47 12.35 9.03
CA ALA A 112 15.84 12.40 8.51
C ALA A 112 16.71 11.25 9.05
N SER A 113 16.32 10.69 10.19
CA SER A 113 17.05 9.62 10.87
C SER A 113 17.11 8.36 10.01
N THR A 114 18.26 7.70 10.04
CA THR A 114 18.49 6.43 9.34
C THR A 114 17.75 5.30 10.03
N LEU A 115 16.94 4.57 9.27
CA LEU A 115 16.25 3.36 9.69
C LEU A 115 16.80 2.17 8.90
N SER A 116 16.65 0.95 9.42
CA SER A 116 16.99 -0.29 8.72
C SER A 116 15.77 -1.18 8.60
N LEU A 117 15.44 -1.57 7.38
CA LEU A 117 14.48 -2.62 7.07
C LEU A 117 15.24 -3.96 7.03
N PHE A 118 15.46 -4.53 8.21
CA PHE A 118 16.32 -5.70 8.41
C PHE A 118 17.70 -5.51 7.74
N ASP A 119 18.22 -6.55 7.09
CA ASP A 119 19.46 -6.52 6.32
C ASP A 119 19.25 -6.16 4.84
N MET A 120 18.03 -5.78 4.45
CA MET A 120 17.68 -5.58 3.04
C MET A 120 17.95 -4.14 2.57
N MET A 121 17.66 -3.15 3.42
CA MET A 121 17.77 -1.74 3.06
C MET A 121 17.96 -0.87 4.29
N THR A 122 18.86 0.12 4.19
CA THR A 122 19.08 1.15 5.20
C THR A 122 19.00 2.52 4.55
N THR A 123 18.06 3.36 4.98
CA THR A 123 17.84 4.71 4.43
C THR A 123 17.07 5.57 5.43
N SER A 124 16.87 6.86 5.14
CA SER A 124 16.12 7.76 6.01
C SER A 124 14.63 7.43 6.06
N GLY A 125 13.95 7.79 7.16
CA GLY A 125 12.50 7.63 7.30
C GLY A 125 11.69 8.27 6.15
N VAL A 126 12.09 9.45 5.68
CA VAL A 126 11.43 10.11 4.53
C VAL A 126 11.61 9.33 3.22
N ASN A 127 12.74 8.66 3.02
CA ASN A 127 12.95 7.81 1.86
C ASN A 127 12.13 6.51 1.97
N PHE A 128 11.98 5.95 3.17
CA PHE A 128 11.06 4.85 3.40
C PHE A 128 9.60 5.26 3.17
N LEU A 129 9.19 6.47 3.55
CA LEU A 129 7.84 6.97 3.24
C LEU A 129 7.61 7.06 1.72
N ALA A 130 8.59 7.60 0.97
CA ALA A 130 8.52 7.61 -0.49
C ALA A 130 8.47 6.20 -1.07
N MET A 131 9.20 5.25 -0.48
CA MET A 131 9.16 3.83 -0.87
C MET A 131 7.78 3.22 -0.59
N ALA A 132 7.19 3.45 0.58
CA ALA A 132 5.87 2.95 0.95
C ALA A 132 4.79 3.43 -0.02
N LEU A 133 4.83 4.72 -0.41
CA LEU A 133 3.94 5.26 -1.44
C LEU A 133 4.10 4.52 -2.77
N LYS A 134 5.33 4.38 -3.25
CA LYS A 134 5.65 3.68 -4.51
C LYS A 134 5.27 2.20 -4.46
N HIS A 135 5.44 1.56 -3.31
CA HIS A 135 5.04 0.18 -3.07
C HIS A 135 3.52 0.00 -3.24
N SER A 136 2.71 0.86 -2.61
CA SER A 136 1.26 0.85 -2.75
C SER A 136 0.83 1.04 -4.22
N VAL A 137 1.39 2.05 -4.89
CA VAL A 137 1.13 2.33 -6.31
C VAL A 137 1.54 1.16 -7.21
N HIS A 138 2.69 0.54 -6.95
CA HIS A 138 3.22 -0.59 -7.71
C HIS A 138 2.30 -1.81 -7.63
N HIS A 139 1.96 -2.26 -6.42
CA HIS A 139 1.13 -3.45 -6.24
C HIS A 139 -0.34 -3.21 -6.59
N ARG A 140 -0.86 -2.00 -6.41
CA ARG A 140 -2.15 -1.61 -7.01
C ARG A 140 -2.11 -1.73 -8.53
N GLY A 141 -1.04 -1.23 -9.17
CA GLY A 141 -0.84 -1.37 -10.61
C GLY A 141 -0.82 -2.84 -11.03
N GLN A 142 -0.10 -3.69 -10.30
CA GLN A 142 -0.11 -5.14 -10.49
C GLN A 142 -1.53 -5.72 -10.39
N LEU A 143 -2.27 -5.41 -9.32
CA LEU A 143 -3.63 -5.92 -9.10
C LEU A 143 -4.60 -5.47 -10.20
N SER A 144 -4.45 -4.25 -10.70
CA SER A 144 -5.29 -3.75 -11.80
C SER A 144 -5.22 -4.63 -13.05
N THR A 145 -4.08 -5.28 -13.31
CA THR A 145 -3.91 -6.21 -14.44
C THR A 145 -4.62 -7.55 -14.23
N TYR A 146 -4.96 -7.90 -12.99
CA TYR A 146 -5.66 -9.15 -12.65
C TYR A 146 -7.17 -9.00 -12.83
N LEU A 147 -7.73 -7.81 -12.59
CA LEU A 147 -9.17 -7.59 -12.45
C LEU A 147 -9.99 -8.17 -13.61
N ARG A 148 -9.63 -7.89 -14.88
CA ARG A 148 -10.39 -8.40 -16.04
C ARG A 148 -10.34 -9.91 -16.15
N ALA A 149 -9.18 -10.51 -15.92
CA ALA A 149 -9.01 -11.97 -15.95
C ALA A 149 -9.83 -12.64 -14.83
N MET A 150 -9.96 -11.97 -13.69
CA MET A 150 -10.82 -12.39 -12.58
C MET A 150 -12.30 -12.07 -12.84
N GLY A 151 -12.64 -11.24 -13.83
CA GLY A 151 -14.01 -10.90 -14.23
C GLY A 151 -14.57 -9.63 -13.62
N GLY A 152 -13.71 -8.82 -13.00
CA GLY A 152 -14.02 -7.47 -12.58
C GLY A 152 -13.73 -6.44 -13.68
N THR A 153 -14.10 -5.20 -13.39
CA THR A 153 -13.82 -4.03 -14.23
C THR A 153 -12.59 -3.30 -13.70
N VAL A 154 -11.78 -2.68 -14.57
CA VAL A 154 -10.64 -1.87 -14.12
C VAL A 154 -11.09 -0.41 -13.94
N PRO A 155 -11.08 0.15 -12.72
CA PRO A 155 -11.41 1.55 -12.53
C PRO A 155 -10.30 2.45 -13.10
N GLY A 156 -10.62 3.71 -13.38
CA GLY A 156 -9.62 4.71 -13.76
C GLY A 156 -8.62 4.96 -12.64
N ILE A 157 -7.31 4.84 -12.91
CA ILE A 157 -6.23 5.10 -11.95
C ILE A 157 -5.67 6.52 -12.16
N TYR A 158 -4.98 6.73 -13.28
CA TYR A 158 -4.48 8.06 -13.71
C TYR A 158 -5.08 8.53 -15.04
N GLY A 159 -6.04 7.76 -15.56
CA GLY A 159 -6.71 8.00 -16.82
C GLY A 159 -7.83 6.99 -17.01
N PRO A 160 -8.61 7.12 -18.09
CA PRO A 160 -9.67 6.20 -18.40
C PRO A 160 -9.12 4.80 -18.72
N THR A 161 -9.99 3.82 -18.59
CA THR A 161 -9.77 2.42 -18.97
C THR A 161 -10.78 2.01 -20.03
N ALA A 162 -10.64 0.82 -20.61
CA ALA A 162 -11.68 0.25 -21.49
C ALA A 162 -13.05 0.12 -20.79
N ASP A 163 -13.08 0.10 -19.45
CA ASP A 163 -14.29 -0.08 -18.65
C ASP A 163 -14.89 1.24 -18.14
N THR A 164 -14.22 2.37 -18.38
CA THR A 164 -14.64 3.71 -17.89
C THR A 164 -14.67 4.77 -18.99
N GLN A 165 -14.46 4.38 -20.25
CA GLN A 165 -14.69 5.24 -21.41
C GLN A 165 -16.20 5.40 -21.61
N SER A 166 -16.71 6.60 -21.37
CA SER A 166 -18.01 7.10 -21.85
C SER A 166 -17.82 7.89 -23.14
#